data_AF-A0A6I4JU71-F1
#
_entry.id   AF-A0A6I4JU71-F1
#
_cell.length_a   1.000
_cell.length_b   1.000
_cell.length_c   1.000
_cell.angle_alpha   90.00
_cell.angle_beta   90.00
_cell.angle_gamma   90.00
#
_symmetry.space_group_name_H-M   'P 1'
#
loop_
_entity.id
_entity.type
_entity.pdbx_description
1 polymer ?
#
loop_
_entity_poly.entity_id
_entity_poly.type
_entity_poly.pdbx_seq_one_letter_code
_entity_poly.pdbx_strand_id
1 'polypeptide(L)'
;MDSSEEQKPARVLDPVERVTEVIFGLLMAMTFTGTISVVTADREAERLMMIAALGCNLAWGLADAVMYLLRALIERTRNRTLLATVRSGADEATGRALVADALPARLASAAGADGLELLRRRLVEAPATPRLPRLTLDDFKGALGVFLLVVLATFPLVVPFLLLEDTNLAVRISNLIGLAVLFVAGWMLARYAGAKPWQGAIVLTITGALLIAAIIALGG
;
A
#
# COMPACT_ATOMS: atom_id res chain seq x y z
N MET A 1 18.13 -32.19 19.59
CA MET A 1 16.72 -32.17 19.14
C MET A 1 16.47 -30.76 18.68
N ASP A 2 16.50 -30.58 17.37
CA ASP A 2 16.47 -29.29 16.67
C ASP A 2 15.00 -28.85 16.56
N SER A 3 14.56 -28.00 17.49
CA SER A 3 13.27 -27.33 17.39
C SER A 3 13.45 -26.13 16.47
N SER A 4 13.24 -26.36 15.18
CA SER A 4 13.02 -25.32 14.18
C SER A 4 11.83 -24.48 14.63
N GLU A 5 12.08 -23.39 15.36
CA GLU A 5 11.08 -22.37 15.63
C GLU A 5 10.69 -21.76 14.27
N GLU A 6 9.52 -22.20 13.77
CA GLU A 6 8.80 -21.56 12.68
C GLU A 6 8.75 -20.05 12.94
N GLN A 7 9.59 -19.33 12.20
CA GLN A 7 9.54 -17.88 12.11
C GLN A 7 8.20 -17.52 11.50
N LYS A 8 7.23 -17.24 12.38
CA LYS A 8 5.93 -16.69 12.05
C LYS A 8 6.15 -15.51 11.09
N PRO A 9 5.61 -15.54 9.87
CA PRO A 9 5.88 -14.52 8.86
C PRO A 9 5.56 -13.16 9.46
N ALA A 10 6.54 -12.25 9.40
CA ALA A 10 6.41 -10.90 9.93
C ALA A 10 5.09 -10.30 9.42
N ARG A 11 4.23 -9.93 10.37
CA ARG A 11 2.92 -9.35 10.08
C ARG A 11 3.10 -8.21 9.09
N VAL A 12 2.58 -8.48 7.90
CA VAL A 12 2.33 -7.55 6.81
C VAL A 12 1.85 -6.21 7.38
N LEU A 13 2.49 -5.12 6.95
CA LEU A 13 2.22 -3.72 7.33
C LEU A 13 0.74 -3.36 7.46
N ASP A 14 0.48 -2.37 8.33
CA ASP A 14 -0.83 -1.79 8.65
C ASP A 14 -1.63 -1.50 7.36
N PRO A 15 -2.76 -2.19 7.13
CA PRO A 15 -3.46 -2.12 5.83
C PRO A 15 -4.05 -0.76 5.51
N VAL A 16 -4.08 0.17 6.47
CA VAL A 16 -4.40 1.57 6.19
C VAL A 16 -3.34 2.17 5.26
N GLU A 17 -2.05 1.92 5.48
CA GLU A 17 -1.00 2.41 4.57
C GLU A 17 -1.11 1.76 3.19
N ARG A 18 -1.35 0.44 3.12
CA ARG A 18 -1.52 -0.26 1.83
C ARG A 18 -2.68 0.31 1.02
N VAL A 19 -3.81 0.57 1.66
CA VAL A 19 -4.98 1.11 0.96
C VAL A 19 -4.79 2.57 0.61
N THR A 20 -4.12 3.36 1.45
CA THR A 20 -3.85 4.78 1.14
C THR A 20 -2.87 4.91 -0.03
N GLU A 21 -1.87 4.03 -0.11
CA GLU A 21 -0.90 3.98 -1.22
C GLU A 21 -1.56 3.54 -2.53
N VAL A 22 -2.40 2.51 -2.49
CA VAL A 22 -3.23 2.10 -3.64
C VAL A 22 -4.19 3.21 -4.07
N ILE A 23 -4.80 3.94 -3.13
CA ILE A 23 -5.68 5.08 -3.44
C ILE A 23 -4.89 6.20 -4.12
N PHE A 24 -3.73 6.59 -3.59
CA PHE A 24 -2.88 7.62 -4.22
C PHE A 24 -2.45 7.21 -5.63
N GLY A 25 -2.18 5.93 -5.84
CA GLY A 25 -1.89 5.39 -7.15
C GLY A 25 -3.05 5.41 -8.13
N LEU A 26 -4.23 5.00 -7.66
CA LEU A 26 -5.46 5.06 -8.45
C LEU A 26 -5.77 6.50 -8.87
N LEU A 27 -5.59 7.47 -7.96
CA LEU A 27 -5.78 8.89 -8.23
C LEU A 27 -4.82 9.43 -9.29
N MET A 28 -3.53 9.05 -9.21
CA MET A 28 -2.52 9.42 -10.20
C MET A 28 -2.82 8.82 -11.58
N ALA A 29 -3.12 7.52 -11.62
CA ALA A 29 -3.46 6.83 -12.87
C ALA A 29 -4.74 7.43 -13.49
N MET A 30 -5.79 7.67 -12.70
CA MET A 30 -7.02 8.31 -13.19
C MET A 30 -6.79 9.73 -13.69
N THR A 31 -5.89 10.50 -13.06
CA THR A 31 -5.54 11.86 -13.52
C THR A 31 -4.80 11.83 -14.87
N PHE A 32 -3.88 10.87 -15.04
CA PHE A 32 -3.13 10.70 -16.29
C PHE A 32 -4.01 10.16 -17.43
N THR A 33 -4.90 9.22 -17.12
CA THR A 33 -5.84 8.65 -18.09
C THR A 33 -6.93 9.66 -18.47
N GLY A 34 -7.38 10.50 -17.52
CA GLY A 34 -8.32 11.60 -17.75
C GLY A 34 -7.75 12.72 -18.62
N THR A 35 -6.47 13.07 -18.46
CA THR A 35 -5.82 14.07 -19.34
C THR A 35 -5.60 13.57 -20.77
N ILE A 36 -5.57 12.25 -20.97
CA ILE A 36 -5.42 11.61 -22.28
C ILE A 36 -6.77 11.51 -23.03
N SER A 37 -7.91 11.42 -22.32
CA SER A 37 -9.28 11.46 -22.89
C SER A 37 -9.57 12.74 -23.70
N VAL A 38 -8.86 13.83 -23.38
CA VAL A 38 -9.03 15.16 -24.02
C VAL A 38 -8.37 15.24 -25.41
N VAL A 39 -7.53 14.26 -25.76
CA VAL A 39 -6.73 14.28 -26.99
C VAL A 39 -6.94 12.96 -27.71
N THR A 40 -7.99 12.81 -28.52
CA THR A 40 -7.90 12.21 -29.88
C THR A 40 -9.23 11.99 -30.60
N ALA A 41 -9.18 12.15 -31.92
CA ALA A 41 -10.24 11.86 -32.89
C ALA A 41 -9.67 10.99 -34.05
N ASP A 42 -8.81 10.00 -33.77
CA ASP A 42 -8.24 9.14 -34.81
C ASP A 42 -7.92 7.71 -34.32
N ARG A 43 -8.20 6.69 -35.16
CA ARG A 43 -8.16 5.25 -34.77
C ARG A 43 -6.76 4.70 -34.49
N GLU A 44 -5.71 5.23 -35.13
CA GLU A 44 -4.33 4.87 -34.77
C GLU A 44 -3.95 5.40 -33.39
N ALA A 45 -4.53 6.54 -33.00
CA ALA A 45 -4.29 7.13 -31.71
C ALA A 45 -4.96 6.34 -30.58
N GLU A 46 -6.12 5.71 -30.83
CA GLU A 46 -6.79 4.81 -29.87
C GLU A 46 -5.91 3.61 -29.46
N ARG A 47 -5.25 2.97 -30.44
CA ARG A 47 -4.38 1.82 -30.17
C ARG A 47 -3.11 2.23 -29.42
N LEU A 48 -2.54 3.38 -29.76
CA LEU A 48 -1.39 3.96 -29.06
C LEU A 48 -1.76 4.32 -27.61
N MET A 49 -2.96 4.88 -27.43
CA MET A 49 -3.53 5.28 -26.14
C MET A 49 -3.79 4.08 -25.24
N MET A 50 -4.26 2.96 -25.79
CA MET A 50 -4.46 1.73 -25.04
C MET A 50 -3.14 1.09 -24.58
N ILE A 51 -2.10 1.11 -25.44
CA ILE A 51 -0.75 0.67 -25.05
C ILE A 51 -0.20 1.59 -23.96
N ALA A 52 -0.44 2.90 -24.05
CA ALA A 52 -0.04 3.85 -23.02
C ALA A 52 -0.76 3.60 -21.69
N ALA A 53 -2.06 3.30 -21.69
CA ALA A 53 -2.83 2.99 -20.48
C ALA A 53 -2.37 1.68 -19.81
N LEU A 54 -2.13 0.62 -20.59
CA LEU A 54 -1.56 -0.63 -20.08
C LEU A 54 -0.14 -0.41 -19.55
N GLY A 55 0.70 0.31 -20.28
CA GLY A 55 2.06 0.65 -19.85
C GLY A 55 2.08 1.45 -18.56
N CYS A 56 1.18 2.43 -18.40
CA CYS A 56 1.00 3.20 -17.19
C CYS A 56 0.62 2.31 -16.00
N ASN A 57 -0.33 1.39 -16.19
CA ASN A 57 -0.75 0.45 -15.16
C ASN A 57 0.40 -0.47 -14.69
N LEU A 58 1.15 -1.06 -15.63
CA LEU A 58 2.30 -1.90 -15.31
C LEU A 58 3.40 -1.11 -14.60
N ALA A 59 3.71 0.10 -15.08
CA ALA A 59 4.70 0.97 -14.46
C ALA A 59 4.29 1.35 -13.03
N TRP A 60 3.00 1.63 -12.81
CA TRP A 60 2.46 1.94 -11.49
C TRP A 60 2.57 0.75 -10.53
N GLY A 61 2.14 -0.45 -10.95
CA GLY A 61 2.31 -1.65 -10.14
C GLY A 61 3.77 -1.94 -9.79
N LEU A 62 4.71 -1.64 -10.71
CA LEU A 62 6.14 -1.78 -10.47
C LEU A 62 6.63 -0.77 -9.42
N ALA A 63 6.18 0.48 -9.49
CA ALA A 63 6.50 1.51 -8.51
C ALA A 63 6.05 1.09 -7.11
N ASP A 64 4.82 0.60 -6.96
CA ASP A 64 4.28 0.11 -5.67
C ASP A 64 5.09 -1.08 -5.14
N ALA A 65 5.52 -2.00 -6.01
CA ALA A 65 6.38 -3.12 -5.63
C ALA A 65 7.76 -2.66 -5.14
N VAL A 66 8.36 -1.66 -5.79
CA VAL A 66 9.62 -1.06 -5.36
C VAL A 66 9.45 -0.32 -4.04
N MET A 67 8.38 0.46 -3.87
CA MET A 67 8.07 1.17 -2.64
C MET A 67 7.86 0.19 -1.48
N TYR A 68 7.20 -0.95 -1.71
CA TYR A 68 7.08 -2.03 -0.74
C TYR A 68 8.46 -2.55 -0.28
N LEU A 69 9.38 -2.81 -1.22
CA LEU A 69 10.74 -3.26 -0.89
C LEU A 69 11.53 -2.18 -0.14
N LEU A 70 11.42 -0.92 -0.55
CA LEU A 70 12.06 0.20 0.13
C LEU A 70 11.54 0.34 1.56
N ARG A 71 10.23 0.25 1.77
CA ARG A 71 9.62 0.30 3.10
C ARG A 71 10.09 -0.86 3.98
N ALA A 72 10.17 -2.08 3.43
CA ALA A 72 10.73 -3.22 4.16
C ALA A 72 12.21 -3.01 4.55
N LEU A 73 13.01 -2.41 3.66
CA LEU A 73 14.41 -2.10 3.93
C LEU A 73 14.57 -1.00 4.98
N ILE A 74 13.79 0.08 4.86
CA ILE A 74 13.78 1.21 5.81
C ILE A 74 13.37 0.71 7.19
N GLU A 75 12.30 -0.08 7.29
CA GLU A 75 11.83 -0.61 8.57
C GLU A 75 12.87 -1.50 9.25
N ARG A 76 13.52 -2.40 8.49
CA ARG A 76 14.61 -3.23 9.01
C ARG A 76 15.82 -2.40 9.45
N THR A 77 16.15 -1.35 8.70
CA THR A 77 17.26 -0.44 9.03
C THR A 77 16.95 0.36 10.28
N ARG A 78 15.75 0.94 10.37
CA ARG A 78 15.26 1.69 11.54
C ARG A 78 15.27 0.82 12.79
N ASN A 79 14.72 -0.39 12.72
CA ASN A 79 14.68 -1.31 13.86
C ASN A 79 16.08 -1.73 14.32
N ARG A 80 17.01 -1.92 13.38
CA ARG A 80 18.42 -2.19 13.71
C ARG A 80 19.09 -0.98 14.37
N THR A 81 18.87 0.23 13.85
CA THR A 81 19.43 1.46 14.44
C THR A 81 18.89 1.67 15.84
N LEU A 82 17.59 1.54 16.06
CA LEU A 82 16.96 1.63 17.38
C LEU A 82 17.58 0.62 18.36
N LEU A 83 17.71 -0.65 17.96
CA LEU A 83 18.33 -1.68 18.80
C LEU A 83 19.81 -1.37 19.10
N ALA A 84 20.56 -0.90 18.11
CA ALA A 84 21.96 -0.53 18.27
C ALA A 84 22.11 0.64 19.27
N THR A 85 21.27 1.68 19.15
CA THR A 85 21.27 2.84 20.05
C THR A 85 20.88 2.45 21.48
N VAL A 86 19.87 1.59 21.65
CA VAL A 86 19.48 1.07 22.98
C VAL A 86 20.61 0.25 23.62
N ARG A 87 21.41 -0.47 22.81
CA ARG A 87 22.54 -1.28 23.29
C ARG A 87 23.83 -0.51 23.50
N SER A 88 24.07 0.57 22.77
CA SER A 88 25.32 1.34 22.85
C SER A 88 25.42 2.23 24.11
N GLY A 89 24.62 1.94 25.15
CA GLY A 89 24.70 2.62 26.44
C GLY A 89 23.90 3.91 26.52
N ALA A 90 22.76 4.02 25.82
CA ALA A 90 21.79 5.07 26.11
C ALA A 90 21.43 5.05 27.61
N ASP A 91 21.32 6.22 28.22
CA ASP A 91 20.81 6.35 29.60
C ASP A 91 19.43 5.66 29.70
N GLU A 92 19.08 5.12 30.87
CA GLU A 92 17.81 4.44 31.08
C GLU A 92 16.59 5.25 30.66
N ALA A 93 16.57 6.56 30.91
CA ALA A 93 15.49 7.45 30.50
C ALA A 93 15.43 7.60 28.97
N THR A 94 16.57 7.82 28.32
CA THR A 94 16.68 7.89 26.86
C THR A 94 16.30 6.55 26.19
N GLY A 95 16.73 5.43 26.76
CA GLY A 95 16.38 4.09 26.27
C GLY A 95 14.90 3.76 26.43
N ARG A 96 14.27 4.16 27.53
CA ARG A 96 12.81 4.02 27.74
C ARG A 96 12.02 4.87 26.73
N ALA A 97 12.46 6.09 26.44
CA ALA A 97 11.83 6.94 25.43
C ALA A 97 11.89 6.32 24.03
N LEU A 98 13.05 5.77 23.63
CA LEU A 98 13.20 5.09 22.34
C LEU A 98 12.31 3.85 22.20
N VAL A 99 12.12 3.09 23.29
CA VAL A 99 11.21 1.94 23.31
C VAL A 99 9.75 2.40 23.24
N ALA A 100 9.39 3.49 23.92
CA ALA A 100 8.06 4.06 23.88
C ALA A 100 7.69 4.55 22.47
N ASP A 101 8.61 5.24 21.79
CA ASP A 101 8.42 5.75 20.42
C ASP A 101 8.27 4.63 19.37
N ALA A 102 8.86 3.45 19.64
CA ALA A 102 8.72 2.28 18.77
C ALA A 102 7.37 1.54 18.96
N LEU A 103 6.66 1.78 20.05
CA LEU A 103 5.39 1.14 20.38
C LEU A 103 4.20 1.99 19.92
N PRO A 104 3.09 1.38 19.48
CA PRO A 104 1.82 2.09 19.33
C PRO A 104 1.46 2.83 20.62
N ALA A 105 1.02 4.09 20.53
CA ALA A 105 0.79 4.97 21.69
C ALA A 105 -0.08 4.35 22.81
N ARG A 106 -1.08 3.54 22.43
CA ARG A 106 -1.93 2.81 23.39
C ARG A 106 -1.17 1.75 24.18
N LEU A 107 -0.21 1.07 23.55
CA LEU A 107 0.62 0.06 24.21
C LEU A 107 1.72 0.72 25.05
N ALA A 108 2.33 1.79 24.56
CA ALA A 108 3.32 2.56 25.32
C ALA A 108 2.72 3.11 26.62
N SER A 109 1.52 3.70 26.54
CA SER A 109 0.79 4.21 27.71
C SER A 109 0.35 3.09 28.67
N ALA A 110 -0.13 1.95 28.15
CA ALA A 110 -0.53 0.83 28.99
C ALA A 110 0.66 0.11 29.67
N ALA A 111 1.82 0.06 29.02
CA ALA A 111 3.02 -0.56 29.58
C ALA A 111 3.59 0.23 30.77
N GLY A 112 3.41 1.56 30.79
CA GLY A 112 3.97 2.43 31.83
C GLY A 112 5.51 2.38 31.89
N ALA A 113 6.08 3.03 32.90
CA ALA A 113 7.54 3.11 33.03
C ALA A 113 8.19 1.73 33.26
N ASP A 114 7.56 0.89 34.10
CA ASP A 114 8.11 -0.42 34.47
C ASP A 114 8.07 -1.41 33.30
N GLY A 115 6.98 -1.41 32.51
CA GLY A 115 6.87 -2.25 31.33
C GLY A 115 7.86 -1.85 30.23
N LEU A 116 8.04 -0.55 30.01
CA LEU A 116 9.03 -0.04 29.06
C LEU A 116 10.47 -0.37 29.48
N GLU A 117 10.77 -0.30 30.79
CA GLU A 117 12.08 -0.69 31.32
C GLU A 117 12.33 -2.20 31.19
N LEU A 118 11.32 -3.02 31.44
CA LEU A 118 11.40 -4.48 31.21
C LEU A 118 11.69 -4.79 29.74
N LEU A 119 10.99 -4.14 28.81
CA LEU A 119 11.24 -4.26 27.38
C LEU A 119 12.66 -3.84 27.00
N ARG A 120 13.14 -2.69 27.51
CA ARG A 120 14.50 -2.21 27.29
C ARG A 120 15.54 -3.24 27.74
N ARG A 121 15.41 -3.79 28.95
CA ARG A 121 16.33 -4.82 29.48
C ARG A 121 16.35 -6.06 28.60
N ARG A 122 15.17 -6.57 28.20
CA ARG A 122 15.06 -7.73 27.30
C ARG A 122 15.72 -7.48 25.95
N LEU A 123 15.60 -6.26 25.40
CA LEU A 123 16.24 -5.90 24.12
C LEU A 123 17.77 -5.82 24.21
N VAL A 124 18.30 -5.40 25.36
CA VAL A 124 19.73 -5.39 25.65
C VAL A 124 20.26 -6.82 25.83
N GLU A 125 19.55 -7.66 26.57
CA GLU A 125 19.92 -9.06 26.85
C GLU A 125 19.77 -9.98 25.64
N ALA A 126 18.90 -9.64 24.68
CA ALA A 126 18.65 -10.47 23.51
C ALA A 126 19.95 -10.70 22.68
N PRO A 127 20.16 -11.89 22.09
CA PRO A 127 21.31 -12.13 21.23
C PRO A 127 21.38 -11.11 20.09
N ALA A 128 22.57 -10.60 19.76
CA ALA A 128 22.75 -9.78 18.57
C ALA A 128 22.50 -10.64 17.33
N THR A 129 21.36 -10.45 16.65
CA THR A 129 21.16 -11.03 15.32
C THR A 129 22.09 -10.33 14.33
N PRO A 130 23.11 -11.00 13.76
CA PRO A 130 24.15 -10.34 12.97
C PRO A 130 23.69 -9.88 11.58
N ARG A 131 22.46 -10.23 11.18
CA ARG A 131 22.03 -10.06 9.79
C ARG A 131 21.98 -8.58 9.42
N LEU A 132 22.77 -8.21 8.39
CA LEU A 132 22.60 -6.94 7.71
C LEU A 132 21.13 -6.81 7.25
N PRO A 133 20.55 -5.60 7.25
CA PRO A 133 19.22 -5.37 6.70
C PRO A 133 19.30 -5.63 5.19
N ARG A 134 19.08 -6.88 4.80
CA ARG A 134 18.99 -7.31 3.41
C ARG A 134 17.57 -7.69 3.11
N LEU A 135 17.16 -7.36 1.89
CA LEU A 135 15.95 -7.90 1.30
C LEU A 135 16.09 -9.42 1.21
N THR A 136 15.04 -10.09 1.65
CA THR A 136 14.88 -11.53 1.63
C THR A 136 13.97 -11.94 0.49
N LEU A 137 14.04 -13.21 0.07
CA LEU A 137 13.15 -13.72 -0.98
C LEU A 137 11.67 -13.51 -0.64
N ASP A 138 11.31 -13.52 0.64
CA ASP A 138 9.93 -13.27 1.07
C ASP A 138 9.51 -11.81 0.89
N ASP A 139 10.44 -10.85 0.97
CA ASP A 139 10.15 -9.45 0.63
C ASP A 139 9.89 -9.32 -0.87
N PHE A 140 10.66 -10.02 -1.72
CA PHE A 140 10.43 -10.05 -3.17
C PHE A 140 9.10 -10.74 -3.54
N LYS A 141 8.73 -11.82 -2.86
CA LYS A 141 7.40 -12.44 -3.02
C LYS A 141 6.28 -11.47 -2.60
N GLY A 142 6.48 -10.73 -1.52
CA GLY A 142 5.55 -9.69 -1.07
C GLY A 142 5.39 -8.58 -2.11
N ALA A 143 6.51 -8.09 -2.66
CA ALA A 143 6.53 -7.08 -3.71
C ALA A 143 5.83 -7.57 -4.99
N LEU A 144 6.08 -8.82 -5.39
CA LEU A 144 5.36 -9.45 -6.51
C LEU A 144 3.86 -9.57 -6.22
N GLY A 145 3.50 -9.90 -4.99
CA GLY A 145 2.10 -9.93 -4.56
C GLY A 145 1.43 -8.56 -4.66
N VAL A 146 2.12 -7.49 -4.27
CA VAL A 146 1.64 -6.09 -4.43
C VAL A 146 1.51 -5.74 -5.90
N PHE A 147 2.55 -5.99 -6.70
CA PHE A 147 2.53 -5.78 -8.17
C PHE A 147 1.32 -6.44 -8.82
N LEU A 148 1.14 -7.75 -8.58
CA LEU A 148 0.04 -8.51 -9.18
C LEU A 148 -1.32 -8.02 -8.68
N LEU A 149 -1.44 -7.70 -7.38
CA LEU A 149 -2.69 -7.17 -6.84
C LEU A 149 -3.07 -5.86 -7.53
N VAL A 150 -2.12 -4.94 -7.67
CA VAL A 150 -2.35 -3.64 -8.29
C VAL A 150 -2.73 -3.82 -9.77
N VAL A 151 -1.93 -4.54 -10.54
CA VAL A 151 -2.19 -4.79 -11.97
C VAL A 151 -3.52 -5.51 -12.19
N LEU A 152 -3.85 -6.52 -11.38
CA LEU A 152 -5.11 -7.26 -11.53
C LEU A 152 -6.33 -6.46 -11.07
N ALA A 153 -6.18 -5.53 -10.12
CA ALA A 153 -7.27 -4.67 -9.69
C ALA A 153 -7.62 -3.60 -10.74
N THR A 154 -6.64 -3.16 -11.51
CA THR A 154 -6.77 -2.11 -12.53
C THR A 154 -6.99 -2.67 -13.94
N PHE A 155 -6.60 -3.91 -14.22
CA PHE A 155 -6.82 -4.56 -15.53
C PHE A 155 -8.29 -4.55 -15.99
N PRO A 156 -9.29 -4.85 -15.13
CA PRO A 156 -10.70 -4.79 -15.51
C PRO A 156 -11.15 -3.42 -16.04
N LEU A 157 -10.49 -2.34 -15.65
CA LEU A 157 -10.83 -0.98 -16.13
C LEU A 157 -10.40 -0.78 -17.58
N VAL A 158 -9.40 -1.53 -18.07
CA VAL A 158 -8.90 -1.44 -19.45
C VAL A 158 -9.64 -2.39 -20.39
N VAL A 159 -10.26 -3.46 -19.85
CA VAL A 159 -11.01 -4.46 -20.64
C VAL A 159 -12.09 -3.84 -21.56
N PRO A 160 -12.90 -2.86 -21.13
CA PRO A 160 -13.91 -2.25 -22.02
C PRO A 160 -13.30 -1.62 -23.27
N PHE A 161 -12.11 -1.02 -23.16
CA PHE A 161 -11.41 -0.40 -24.29
C PHE A 161 -10.82 -1.42 -25.27
N LEU A 162 -10.62 -2.68 -24.84
CA LEU A 162 -10.18 -3.77 -25.71
C LEU A 162 -11.33 -4.39 -26.50
N LEU A 163 -12.56 -4.28 -25.98
CA LEU A 163 -13.75 -4.97 -26.53
C LEU A 163 -14.69 -4.05 -27.31
N LEU A 164 -14.64 -2.74 -27.06
CA LEU A 164 -15.59 -1.77 -27.60
C LEU A 164 -14.89 -0.78 -28.53
N GLU A 165 -15.45 -0.59 -29.72
CA GLU A 165 -14.99 0.42 -30.69
C GLU A 165 -15.52 1.82 -30.34
N ASP A 166 -16.60 1.93 -29.58
CA ASP A 166 -17.16 3.21 -29.14
C ASP A 166 -16.50 3.66 -27.83
N THR A 167 -15.61 4.65 -27.95
CA THR A 167 -14.86 5.26 -26.85
C THR A 167 -15.77 5.79 -25.75
N ASN A 168 -16.92 6.39 -26.07
CA ASN A 168 -17.82 6.95 -25.06
C ASN A 168 -18.48 5.86 -24.21
N LEU A 169 -18.83 4.73 -24.83
CA LEU A 169 -19.37 3.57 -24.11
C LEU A 169 -18.27 2.88 -23.29
N ALA A 170 -17.05 2.76 -23.83
CA ALA A 170 -15.92 2.17 -23.14
C ALA A 170 -15.57 2.93 -21.84
N VAL A 171 -15.54 4.27 -21.89
CA VAL A 171 -15.29 5.11 -20.71
C VAL A 171 -16.37 4.92 -19.63
N ARG A 172 -17.66 4.90 -20.02
CA ARG A 172 -18.76 4.71 -19.06
C ARG A 172 -18.69 3.36 -18.37
N ILE A 173 -18.42 2.29 -19.12
CA ILE A 173 -18.29 0.94 -18.57
C ILE A 173 -17.05 0.84 -17.68
N SER A 174 -15.93 1.43 -18.09
CA SER A 174 -14.72 1.49 -17.26
C SER A 174 -14.97 2.21 -15.92
N ASN A 175 -15.66 3.36 -15.94
CA ASN A 175 -16.04 4.08 -14.72
C ASN A 175 -16.94 3.25 -13.79
N LEU A 176 -17.90 2.50 -14.34
CA LEU A 176 -18.74 1.59 -13.55
C LEU A 176 -17.93 0.47 -12.91
N ILE A 177 -17.00 -0.14 -13.66
CA ILE A 177 -16.09 -1.16 -13.13
C ILE A 177 -15.21 -0.57 -12.02
N GLY A 178 -14.65 0.61 -12.23
CA GLY A 178 -13.83 1.32 -11.24
C GLY A 178 -14.58 1.57 -9.93
N LEU A 179 -15.84 2.03 -10.02
CA LEU A 179 -16.70 2.21 -8.84
C LEU A 179 -17.00 0.89 -8.11
N ALA A 180 -17.20 -0.20 -8.85
CA ALA A 180 -17.40 -1.52 -8.26
C ALA A 180 -16.13 -2.02 -7.53
N VAL A 181 -14.96 -1.84 -8.13
CA VAL A 181 -13.67 -2.19 -7.50
C VAL A 181 -13.45 -1.35 -6.23
N LEU A 182 -13.72 -0.04 -6.29
CA LEU A 182 -13.65 0.83 -5.11
C LEU A 182 -14.64 0.42 -4.01
N PHE A 183 -15.84 0.00 -4.37
CA PHE A 183 -16.83 -0.50 -3.41
C PHE A 183 -16.31 -1.74 -2.67
N VAL A 184 -15.78 -2.72 -3.41
CA VAL A 184 -15.22 -3.96 -2.84
C VAL A 184 -14.00 -3.65 -1.97
N ALA A 185 -13.10 -2.78 -2.44
CA ALA A 185 -11.92 -2.36 -1.68
C ALA A 185 -12.31 -1.65 -0.37
N GLY A 186 -13.26 -0.71 -0.43
CA GLY A 186 -13.76 0.01 0.74
C GLY A 186 -14.45 -0.91 1.75
N TRP A 187 -15.19 -1.91 1.26
CA TRP A 187 -15.79 -2.95 2.11
C TRP A 187 -14.73 -3.77 2.85
N MET A 188 -13.71 -4.25 2.12
CA MET A 188 -12.63 -5.06 2.69
C MET A 188 -11.81 -4.28 3.72
N LEU A 189 -11.48 -3.02 3.42
CA LEU A 189 -10.73 -2.16 4.34
C LEU A 189 -11.51 -1.88 5.62
N ALA A 190 -12.79 -1.49 5.51
CA ALA A 190 -13.60 -1.21 6.70
C ALA A 190 -13.80 -2.45 7.57
N ARG A 191 -13.97 -3.63 6.95
CA ARG A 191 -14.02 -4.90 7.67
C ARG A 191 -12.72 -5.18 8.43
N TYR A 192 -11.57 -4.93 7.81
CA TYR A 192 -10.28 -5.12 8.47
C TYR A 192 -10.10 -4.14 9.65
N ALA A 193 -10.49 -2.88 9.48
CA ALA A 193 -10.39 -1.86 10.52
C ALA A 193 -11.39 -2.03 11.69
N GLY A 194 -12.24 -3.06 11.66
CA GLY A 194 -13.30 -3.28 12.65
C GLY A 194 -14.47 -2.28 12.54
N ALA A 195 -14.52 -1.49 11.48
CA ALA A 195 -15.61 -0.58 11.18
C ALA A 195 -16.77 -1.31 10.47
N LYS A 196 -17.91 -0.62 10.30
CA LYS A 196 -19.05 -1.18 9.56
C LYS A 196 -18.68 -1.26 8.06
N PRO A 197 -18.62 -2.46 7.44
CA PRO A 197 -18.10 -2.62 6.08
C PRO A 197 -18.80 -1.77 5.02
N TRP A 198 -20.12 -1.62 5.15
CA TRP A 198 -20.92 -0.81 4.23
C TRP A 198 -20.57 0.68 4.27
N GLN A 199 -20.13 1.22 5.43
CA GLN A 199 -19.75 2.63 5.53
C GLN A 199 -18.46 2.89 4.74
N GLY A 200 -17.46 2.01 4.88
CA GLY A 200 -16.22 2.11 4.09
C GLY A 200 -16.46 1.99 2.60
N ALA A 201 -17.30 1.04 2.19
CA ALA A 201 -17.68 0.88 0.79
C ALA A 201 -18.34 2.15 0.22
N ILE A 202 -19.33 2.71 0.93
CA ILE A 202 -20.01 3.94 0.49
C ILE A 202 -19.04 5.13 0.42
N VAL A 203 -18.21 5.34 1.45
CA VAL A 203 -17.28 6.47 1.48
C VAL A 203 -16.30 6.39 0.31
N LEU A 204 -15.71 5.21 0.06
CA LEU A 204 -14.75 5.05 -1.03
C LEU A 204 -15.41 5.18 -2.41
N THR A 205 -16.61 4.62 -2.59
CA THR A 205 -17.36 4.77 -3.85
C THR A 205 -17.81 6.21 -4.10
N ILE A 206 -18.31 6.93 -3.08
CA ILE A 206 -18.67 8.35 -3.22
C ILE A 206 -17.44 9.17 -3.57
N THR A 207 -16.31 8.92 -2.90
CA THR A 207 -15.06 9.62 -3.17
C THR A 207 -14.62 9.39 -4.62
N GLY A 208 -14.63 8.14 -5.08
CA GLY A 208 -14.36 7.80 -6.48
C GLY A 208 -15.31 8.47 -7.47
N ALA A 209 -16.61 8.49 -7.17
CA ALA A 209 -17.61 9.14 -8.03
C ALA A 209 -17.39 10.66 -8.12
N LEU A 210 -17.04 11.31 -7.00
CA LEU A 210 -16.71 12.74 -6.98
C LEU A 210 -15.46 13.05 -7.79
N LEU A 211 -14.44 12.19 -7.72
CA LEU A 211 -13.21 12.34 -8.51
C LEU A 211 -13.48 12.17 -10.00
N ILE A 212 -14.24 11.14 -10.39
CA ILE A 212 -14.67 10.93 -11.77
C ILE A 212 -15.43 12.17 -12.27
N ALA A 213 -16.37 12.69 -11.48
CA ALA A 213 -17.12 13.89 -11.85
C ALA A 213 -16.22 15.13 -11.99
N ALA A 214 -15.23 15.28 -11.12
CA ALA A 214 -14.26 16.37 -11.20
C ALA A 214 -13.39 16.28 -12.46
N ILE A 215 -12.91 15.07 -12.80
CA ILE A 215 -12.11 14.81 -14.01
C ILE A 215 -12.92 15.17 -15.27
N ILE A 216 -14.18 14.73 -15.34
CA ILE A 216 -15.12 15.09 -16.43
C ILE A 216 -15.32 16.60 -16.51
N ALA A 217 -15.49 17.29 -15.38
CA ALA A 217 -15.67 18.74 -15.34
C ALA A 217 -14.41 19.52 -15.77
N LEU A 218 -13.21 18.95 -15.56
CA LEU A 218 -11.92 19.51 -15.95
C LEU A 218 -11.57 19.25 -17.43
N GLY A 219 -12.44 18.56 -18.16
CA GLY A 219 -12.33 18.36 -19.60
C GLY A 219 -11.88 16.97 -20.03
N GLY A 220 -11.85 15.97 -19.13
CA GLY A 220 -11.47 14.58 -19.42
C GLY A 220 -12.53 13.54 -19.10
#